data_AF-A0A1R3JNR0-F1
#
_entry.id   AF-A0A1R3JNR0-F1
#
_cell.length_a   1.000
_cell.length_b   1.000
_cell.length_c   1.000
_cell.angle_alpha   90.00
_cell.angle_beta   90.00
_cell.angle_gamma   90.00
#
_symmetry.space_group_name_H-M   'P 1'
#
loop_
_entity.id
_entity.type
_entity.pdbx_description
1 polymer ?
#
loop_
_entity_poly.entity_id
_entity_poly.type
_entity_poly.pdbx_seq_one_letter_code
_entity_poly.pdbx_strand_id
1 'polypeptide(L)'
;MLLDSCFIVELFLQHEEGLDSKWPFYGDLNTLVADLLKIGNQMPFSVLEDLYRWFCKHGNQVTDLKMMALNFCNHALVGPSDMSYPDRLQQQPKHLLDLFRSSLLFPSTPYKSNCKGFPSSIQRAQLLCKAGISLRRKRKAKSLLAIDFRKLRIPPFSLRIPPIPIDDLTSAILVHCVTLEQCLINTCKHFTAYILFMNCLMRQPEDVEFLRVANIITGIHPLNS
;
A
#
# COMPACT_ATOMS: atom_id res chain seq x y z
N MET A 1 -12.44 20.69 9.95
CA MET A 1 -11.45 20.84 8.86
C MET A 1 -10.12 21.44 9.34
N LEU A 2 -10.07 22.66 9.90
CA LEU A 2 -8.81 23.22 10.41
C LEU A 2 -8.25 22.43 11.60
N LEU A 3 -9.10 22.13 12.59
CA LEU A 3 -8.73 21.31 13.75
C LEU A 3 -8.19 19.94 13.34
N ASP A 4 -8.87 19.26 12.40
CA ASP A 4 -8.45 17.95 11.87
C ASP A 4 -7.08 18.04 11.19
N SER A 5 -6.82 19.14 10.48
CA SER A 5 -5.54 19.37 9.82
C SER A 5 -4.40 19.63 10.82
N CYS A 6 -4.67 20.41 11.87
CA CYS A 6 -3.71 20.61 12.97
C CYS A 6 -3.40 19.29 13.67
N PHE A 7 -4.44 18.49 13.96
CA PHE A 7 -4.28 17.16 14.56
C PHE A 7 -3.39 16.25 13.72
N ILE A 8 -3.60 16.18 12.40
CA ILE A 8 -2.78 15.36 11.50
C ILE A 8 -1.30 15.78 11.52
N VAL A 9 -1.04 17.10 11.47
CA VAL A 9 0.35 17.61 11.48
C VAL A 9 1.02 17.33 12.82
N GLU A 10 0.34 17.58 13.93
CA GLU A 10 0.85 17.30 15.28
C GLU A 10 1.10 15.80 15.49
N LEU A 11 0.20 14.94 14.99
CA LEU A 11 0.34 13.48 15.03
C LEU A 11 1.64 13.02 14.37
N PHE A 12 1.96 13.55 13.18
CA PHE A 12 3.18 13.19 12.46
C PHE A 12 4.45 13.71 13.16
N LEU A 13 4.40 14.93 13.70
CA LEU A 13 5.50 15.50 14.47
C LEU A 13 5.81 14.65 15.72
N GLN A 14 4.79 14.30 16.50
CA GLN A 14 4.94 13.47 17.70
C GLN A 14 5.45 12.06 17.40
N HIS A 15 5.08 11.49 16.24
CA HIS A 15 5.60 10.18 15.83
C HIS A 15 7.11 10.23 15.54
N GLU A 16 7.60 11.30 14.92
CA GLU A 16 9.00 11.46 14.50
C GLU A 16 9.93 11.87 15.65
N GLU A 17 9.44 12.65 16.62
CA GLU A 17 10.20 12.99 17.84
C GLU A 17 10.43 11.77 18.75
N GLY A 18 9.86 10.61 18.39
CA GLY A 18 9.79 9.42 19.22
C GLY A 18 8.59 9.54 20.13
N LEU A 19 7.69 8.56 20.04
CA LEU A 19 6.47 8.51 20.84
C LEU A 19 6.82 8.66 22.33
N ASP A 20 6.62 9.86 22.87
CA ASP A 20 6.72 10.05 24.30
C ASP A 20 5.63 9.21 24.97
N SER A 21 5.82 8.81 26.22
CA SER A 21 4.87 8.02 27.02
C SER A 21 3.47 8.65 27.18
N LYS A 22 3.23 9.81 26.56
CA LYS A 22 2.02 10.62 26.52
C LYS A 22 1.28 10.56 25.19
N TRP A 23 1.45 9.51 24.38
CA TRP A 23 0.57 9.35 23.21
C TRP A 23 -0.89 9.27 23.71
N PRO A 24 -1.75 10.27 23.43
CA PRO A 24 -3.08 10.34 24.06
C PRO A 24 -4.05 9.31 23.49
N PHE A 25 -3.65 8.60 22.43
CA PHE A 25 -4.42 7.54 21.81
C PHE A 25 -3.98 6.17 22.34
N TYR A 26 -4.80 5.59 23.22
CA TYR A 26 -4.79 4.14 23.50
C TYR A 26 -5.36 3.32 22.32
N GLY A 27 -5.53 3.94 21.15
CA GLY A 27 -6.19 3.36 20.00
C GLY A 27 -5.24 2.51 19.16
N ASP A 28 -5.81 1.56 18.44
CA ASP A 28 -5.11 0.75 17.46
C ASP A 28 -4.58 1.63 16.31
N LEU A 29 -3.25 1.66 16.14
CA LEU A 29 -2.57 2.42 15.09
C LEU A 29 -3.09 2.06 13.69
N ASN A 30 -3.46 0.79 13.48
CA ASN A 30 -4.00 0.34 12.20
C ASN A 30 -5.34 1.00 11.90
N THR A 31 -6.23 1.08 12.88
CA THR A 31 -7.51 1.78 12.76
C THR A 31 -7.32 3.26 12.43
N LEU A 32 -6.37 3.93 13.09
CA LEU A 32 -6.07 5.34 12.81
C LEU A 32 -5.53 5.54 11.38
N VAL A 33 -4.58 4.71 10.94
CA VAL A 33 -4.05 4.78 9.57
C VAL A 33 -5.13 4.47 8.53
N ALA A 34 -5.99 3.49 8.78
CA ALA A 34 -7.12 3.19 7.91
C ALA A 34 -8.07 4.39 7.76
N ASP A 35 -8.36 5.10 8.85
CA ASP A 35 -9.22 6.28 8.81
C ASP A 35 -8.55 7.48 8.11
N LEU A 36 -7.26 7.71 8.34
CA LEU A 36 -6.49 8.77 7.66
C LEU A 36 -6.38 8.54 6.14
N LEU A 37 -6.33 7.28 5.71
CA LEU A 37 -6.24 6.90 4.29
C LEU A 37 -7.62 6.68 3.64
N LYS A 38 -8.71 6.86 4.38
CA LYS A 38 -10.06 6.75 3.85
C LYS A 38 -10.35 7.88 2.85
N ILE A 39 -10.83 7.54 1.66
CA ILE A 39 -11.10 8.54 0.60
C ILE A 39 -12.09 9.64 1.02
N GLY A 40 -13.03 9.32 1.91
CA GLY A 40 -13.99 10.28 2.47
C GLY A 40 -13.43 11.17 3.58
N ASN A 41 -12.18 10.94 4.02
CA ASN A 41 -11.50 11.67 5.09
C ASN A 41 -10.21 12.36 4.58
N GLN A 42 -10.25 12.89 3.36
CA GLN A 42 -9.07 13.46 2.72
C GLN A 42 -9.07 14.98 2.81
N MET A 43 -8.02 15.52 3.43
CA MET A 43 -7.69 16.94 3.39
C MET A 43 -6.74 17.24 2.23
N PRO A 44 -6.85 18.40 1.56
CA PRO A 44 -5.87 18.82 0.58
C PRO A 44 -4.48 18.87 1.23
N PHE A 45 -3.49 18.23 0.61
CA PHE A 45 -2.16 18.12 1.20
C PHE A 45 -1.48 19.49 1.31
N SER A 46 -1.80 20.43 0.42
CA SER A 46 -1.32 21.82 0.49
C SER A 46 -1.70 22.50 1.80
N VAL A 47 -2.90 22.21 2.34
CA VAL A 47 -3.34 22.75 3.64
C VAL A 47 -2.47 22.20 4.77
N LEU A 48 -2.15 20.90 4.73
CA LEU A 48 -1.26 20.27 5.71
C LEU A 48 0.15 20.86 5.62
N GLU A 49 0.67 21.08 4.40
CA GLU A 49 1.98 21.72 4.19
C GLU A 49 2.01 23.16 4.71
N ASP A 50 0.97 23.96 4.46
CA ASP A 50 0.90 25.34 4.92
C ASP A 50 0.85 25.43 6.46
N LEU A 51 0.08 24.53 7.10
CA LEU A 51 0.05 24.41 8.55
C LEU A 51 1.40 23.96 9.11
N TYR A 52 2.02 22.95 8.50
CA TYR A 52 3.34 22.48 8.90
C TYR A 52 4.40 23.60 8.83
N ARG A 53 4.42 24.36 7.72
CA ARG A 53 5.29 25.54 7.59
C ARG A 53 5.02 26.58 8.68
N TRP A 54 3.77 26.75 9.09
CA TRP A 54 3.41 27.66 10.18
C TRP A 54 3.95 27.17 11.53
N PHE A 55 3.80 25.88 11.86
CA PHE A 55 4.39 25.29 13.07
C PHE A 55 5.92 25.38 13.07
N CYS A 56 6.57 25.09 11.94
CA CYS A 56 8.03 25.13 11.83
C CYS A 56 8.64 26.54 11.86
N LYS A 57 7.89 27.61 11.55
CA LYS A 57 8.39 28.98 11.74
C LYS A 57 8.73 29.28 13.21
N HIS A 58 8.24 28.46 14.14
CA HIS A 58 8.46 28.59 15.57
C HIS A 58 9.36 27.49 16.16
N GLY A 59 10.01 26.65 15.32
CA GLY A 59 10.89 25.55 15.77
C GLY A 59 12.02 25.22 14.77
N ASN A 60 12.83 24.21 15.06
CA ASN A 60 13.84 23.70 14.11
C ASN A 60 13.16 22.82 13.04
N GLN A 61 13.57 22.94 11.78
CA GLN A 61 13.10 22.05 10.70
C GLN A 61 13.78 20.68 10.82
N VAL A 62 13.02 19.64 11.17
CA VAL A 62 13.59 18.30 11.42
C VAL A 62 13.38 17.35 10.23
N THR A 63 12.27 17.40 9.48
CA THR A 63 11.99 16.44 8.39
C THR A 63 10.92 16.94 7.39
N ASP A 64 10.90 16.46 6.14
CA ASP A 64 9.83 16.78 5.17
C ASP A 64 8.49 16.15 5.59
N LEU A 65 7.39 16.91 5.57
CA LEU A 65 6.04 16.45 5.96
C LEU A 65 5.61 15.19 5.20
N LYS A 66 5.97 15.10 3.90
CA LYS A 66 5.67 13.91 3.10
C LYS A 66 6.37 12.67 3.66
N MET A 67 7.63 12.82 4.08
CA MET A 67 8.42 11.74 4.66
C MET A 67 7.80 11.25 5.97
N MET A 68 7.43 12.19 6.85
CA MET A 68 6.81 11.86 8.13
C MET A 68 5.46 11.14 7.96
N ALA A 69 4.61 11.64 7.05
CA ALA A 69 3.34 11.01 6.73
C ALA A 69 3.51 9.58 6.20
N LEU A 70 4.51 9.36 5.34
CA LEU A 70 4.81 8.04 4.79
C LEU A 70 5.38 7.10 5.86
N ASN A 71 6.30 7.56 6.69
CA ASN A 71 6.86 6.78 7.80
C ASN A 71 5.75 6.34 8.75
N PHE A 72 4.87 7.27 9.14
CA PHE A 72 3.72 6.99 10.00
C PHE A 72 2.82 5.88 9.40
N CYS A 73 2.42 6.02 8.14
CA CYS A 73 1.55 5.03 7.49
C CYS A 73 2.26 3.68 7.26
N ASN A 74 3.55 3.70 6.94
CA ASN A 74 4.37 2.50 6.75
C ASN A 74 4.68 1.78 8.05
N HIS A 75 4.60 2.44 9.21
CA HIS A 75 4.75 1.77 10.50
C HIS A 75 3.55 0.85 10.81
N ALA A 76 2.35 1.19 10.34
CA ALA A 76 1.15 0.38 10.53
C ALA A 76 1.07 -0.81 9.56
N LEU A 77 1.48 -0.62 8.30
CA LEU A 77 1.66 -1.75 7.41
C LEU A 77 2.95 -2.47 7.80
N VAL A 78 2.89 -3.76 8.17
CA VAL A 78 4.09 -4.62 8.25
C VAL A 78 4.61 -4.85 6.82
N GLY A 79 5.12 -3.78 6.21
CA GLY A 79 5.66 -3.73 4.87
C GLY A 79 7.11 -4.19 4.89
N PRO A 80 7.66 -4.62 3.75
CA PRO A 80 9.05 -5.02 3.65
C PRO A 80 9.96 -3.88 4.12
N SER A 81 10.83 -4.19 5.08
CA SER A 81 11.66 -3.30 5.91
C SER A 81 12.62 -2.35 5.15
N ASP A 82 12.59 -2.36 3.82
CA ASP A 82 13.49 -1.65 2.90
C ASP A 82 12.70 -0.77 1.89
N MET A 83 11.64 -0.08 2.34
CA MET A 83 10.91 0.87 1.50
C MET A 83 11.75 2.16 1.31
N SER A 84 12.67 2.11 0.35
CA SER A 84 13.39 3.29 -0.12
C SER A 84 12.44 4.20 -0.91
N TYR A 85 12.21 5.41 -0.38
CA TYR A 85 11.41 6.46 -1.01
C TYR A 85 12.12 7.03 -2.25
N PRO A 86 11.53 6.96 -3.44
CA PRO A 86 12.19 7.38 -4.68
C PRO A 86 11.84 8.83 -5.08
N ASP A 87 12.59 9.36 -6.04
CA ASP A 87 12.48 10.71 -6.63
C ASP A 87 11.07 11.12 -7.10
N ARG A 88 10.11 10.19 -7.27
CA ARG A 88 8.73 10.52 -7.65
C ARG A 88 7.90 11.21 -6.57
N LEU A 89 8.40 11.30 -5.32
CA LEU A 89 7.84 12.20 -4.31
C LEU A 89 7.99 13.69 -4.67
N GLN A 90 8.68 14.01 -5.78
CA GLN A 90 8.73 15.36 -6.35
C GLN A 90 7.36 15.89 -6.78
N GLN A 91 6.42 15.04 -7.20
CA GLN A 91 5.06 15.51 -7.48
C GLN A 91 4.33 15.85 -6.17
N GLN A 92 3.61 16.96 -6.17
CA GLN A 92 2.85 17.38 -5.00
C GLN A 92 1.60 16.49 -4.90
N PRO A 93 1.47 15.70 -3.82
CA PRO A 93 0.30 14.84 -3.64
C PRO A 93 -0.93 15.72 -3.42
N LYS A 94 -2.10 15.23 -3.86
CA LYS A 94 -3.35 15.96 -3.62
C LYS A 94 -3.82 15.86 -2.18
N HIS A 95 -3.60 14.71 -1.55
CA HIS A 95 -4.02 14.38 -0.18
C HIS A 95 -3.22 13.14 0.31
N LEU A 96 -3.43 12.72 1.56
CA LEU A 96 -2.66 11.62 2.19
C LEU A 96 -2.78 10.29 1.44
N LEU A 97 -3.99 9.88 1.06
CA LEU A 97 -4.20 8.66 0.26
C LEU A 97 -3.47 8.72 -1.08
N ASP A 98 -3.39 9.88 -1.74
CA ASP A 98 -2.67 10.04 -3.01
C ASP A 98 -1.16 9.91 -2.82
N LEU A 99 -0.62 10.50 -1.76
CA LEU A 99 0.77 10.35 -1.33
C LEU A 99 1.10 8.87 -1.06
N PHE A 100 0.30 8.21 -0.23
CA PHE A 100 0.53 6.83 0.17
C PHE A 100 0.36 5.84 -0.98
N ARG A 101 -0.69 6.02 -1.79
CA ARG A 101 -0.89 5.24 -3.02
C ARG A 101 0.32 5.35 -3.95
N SER A 102 0.88 6.54 -4.09
CA SER A 102 2.04 6.79 -4.96
C SER A 102 3.30 6.07 -4.46
N SER A 103 3.50 5.96 -3.14
CA SER A 103 4.62 5.20 -2.56
C SER A 103 4.51 3.69 -2.89
N LEU A 104 3.29 3.16 -2.94
CA LEU A 104 3.00 1.77 -3.28
C LEU A 104 3.11 1.46 -4.79
N LEU A 105 3.26 2.44 -5.69
CA LEU A 105 3.34 2.17 -7.14
C LEU A 105 4.77 1.92 -7.64
N PHE A 106 5.79 1.97 -6.79
CA PHE A 106 7.20 1.90 -7.21
C PHE A 106 7.79 0.47 -7.19
N PRO A 107 8.66 0.05 -8.15
CA PRO A 107 9.19 0.76 -9.31
C PRO A 107 8.39 0.43 -10.57
N SER A 108 7.18 0.96 -10.71
CA SER A 108 6.48 0.83 -11.99
C SER A 108 7.06 1.85 -12.97
N THR A 109 7.64 1.35 -14.07
CA THR A 109 7.88 2.16 -15.27
C THR A 109 6.63 2.96 -15.59
N PRO A 110 6.74 4.17 -16.18
CA PRO A 110 5.57 4.93 -16.59
C PRO A 110 4.83 4.11 -17.66
N TYR A 111 3.87 3.29 -17.22
CA TYR A 111 2.99 2.59 -18.12
C TYR A 111 2.09 3.68 -18.72
N LYS A 112 2.38 4.05 -19.96
CA LYS A 112 1.50 4.92 -20.75
C LYS A 112 0.17 4.18 -20.86
N SER A 113 -0.82 4.67 -20.11
CA SER A 113 -2.18 4.15 -20.06
C SER A 113 -2.81 4.22 -21.44
N ASN A 114 -2.70 3.11 -22.18
CA ASN A 114 -3.77 2.63 -23.04
C ASN A 114 -4.24 1.33 -22.39
N CYS A 115 -4.97 1.44 -21.27
CA CYS A 115 -5.64 0.30 -20.64
C CYS A 115 -6.76 -0.21 -21.55
N LYS A 116 -6.40 -0.85 -22.67
CA LYS A 116 -7.29 -1.79 -23.35
C LYS A 116 -7.60 -2.89 -22.34
N GLY A 117 -8.86 -3.28 -22.26
CA GLY A 117 -9.49 -4.09 -21.20
C GLY A 117 -8.60 -5.10 -20.48
N PHE A 118 -8.88 -5.29 -19.18
CA PHE A 118 -8.23 -6.32 -18.38
C PHE A 118 -8.36 -7.69 -19.07
N PRO A 119 -7.25 -8.42 -19.29
CA PRO A 119 -7.33 -9.77 -19.85
C PRO A 119 -8.13 -10.65 -18.89
N SER A 120 -9.25 -11.18 -19.37
CA SER A 120 -10.27 -11.89 -18.60
C SER A 120 -9.88 -13.30 -18.13
N SER A 121 -8.62 -13.72 -18.28
CA SER A 121 -8.27 -15.14 -18.25
C SER A 121 -6.93 -15.44 -17.58
N ILE A 122 -6.66 -14.90 -16.40
CA ILE A 122 -5.60 -15.44 -15.54
C ILE A 122 -6.16 -16.67 -14.82
N GLN A 123 -5.43 -17.78 -14.91
CA GLN A 123 -5.81 -19.04 -14.26
C GLN A 123 -5.55 -18.98 -12.75
N ARG A 124 -6.32 -19.76 -11.99
CA ARG A 124 -6.14 -19.90 -10.53
C ARG A 124 -4.78 -20.51 -10.17
N ALA A 125 -4.34 -20.27 -8.93
CA ALA A 125 -2.99 -20.56 -8.47
C ALA A 125 -2.53 -21.99 -8.78
N GLN A 126 -3.37 -22.98 -8.46
CA GLN A 126 -3.03 -24.39 -8.69
C GLN A 126 -2.91 -24.75 -10.18
N LEU A 127 -3.74 -24.16 -11.05
CA LEU A 127 -3.68 -24.42 -12.49
C LEU A 127 -2.42 -23.81 -13.12
N LEU A 128 -1.98 -22.64 -12.65
CA LEU A 128 -0.69 -22.08 -13.07
C LEU A 128 0.47 -23.02 -12.71
N CYS A 129 0.44 -23.62 -11.51
CA CYS A 129 1.46 -24.61 -11.12
C CYS A 129 1.41 -25.88 -11.96
N LYS A 130 0.23 -26.40 -12.29
CA LYS A 130 0.07 -27.54 -13.23
C LYS A 130 0.58 -27.21 -14.63
N ALA A 131 0.50 -25.95 -15.05
CA ALA A 131 1.06 -25.44 -16.31
C ALA A 131 2.57 -25.16 -16.26
N GLY A 132 3.27 -25.50 -15.17
CA GLY A 132 4.71 -25.32 -15.03
C GLY A 132 5.16 -23.92 -14.56
N ILE A 133 4.24 -23.10 -14.05
CA ILE A 133 4.54 -21.78 -13.48
C ILE A 133 4.63 -21.88 -11.95
N SER A 134 5.81 -21.64 -11.39
CA SER A 134 5.99 -21.63 -9.93
C SER A 134 5.59 -20.29 -9.31
N LEU A 135 4.62 -20.32 -8.40
CA LEU A 135 4.27 -19.20 -7.54
C LEU A 135 5.24 -19.15 -6.35
N ARG A 136 5.89 -18.01 -6.13
CA ARG A 136 6.90 -17.86 -5.07
C ARG A 136 6.77 -16.52 -4.35
N ARG A 137 7.05 -16.48 -3.05
CA ARG A 137 7.21 -15.22 -2.31
C ARG A 137 8.38 -14.40 -2.87
N LYS A 138 8.14 -13.11 -3.10
CA LYS A 138 9.19 -12.12 -3.38
C LYS A 138 9.74 -11.58 -2.06
N ARG A 139 10.98 -11.95 -1.73
CA ARG A 139 11.62 -11.59 -0.44
C ARG A 139 11.94 -10.09 -0.31
N LYS A 140 12.38 -9.47 -1.40
CA LYS A 140 12.71 -8.04 -1.46
C LYS A 140 11.78 -7.37 -2.45
N ALA A 141 10.77 -6.69 -1.93
CA ALA A 141 9.83 -5.90 -2.72
C ALA A 141 9.81 -4.49 -2.15
N LYS A 142 9.81 -3.47 -3.01
CA LYS A 142 9.66 -2.07 -2.62
C LYS A 142 8.19 -1.59 -2.69
N SER A 143 7.28 -2.54 -2.89
CA SER A 143 5.84 -2.32 -3.08
C SER A 143 5.10 -3.65 -3.03
N LEU A 144 3.86 -3.63 -2.52
CA LEU A 144 2.92 -4.74 -2.58
C LEU A 144 2.56 -5.14 -4.02
N LEU A 145 2.60 -4.18 -4.95
CA LEU A 145 2.26 -4.36 -6.36
C LEU A 145 3.46 -4.85 -7.20
N ALA A 146 4.64 -4.99 -6.62
CA ALA A 146 5.88 -5.34 -7.33
C ALA A 146 5.94 -6.85 -7.67
N ILE A 147 5.01 -7.31 -8.50
CA ILE A 147 4.95 -8.69 -9.01
C ILE A 147 5.96 -8.87 -10.14
N ASP A 148 6.78 -9.93 -10.07
CA ASP A 148 7.72 -10.27 -11.14
C ASP A 148 7.31 -11.59 -11.82
N PHE A 149 7.32 -11.62 -13.15
CA PHE A 149 7.31 -12.86 -13.91
C PHE A 149 8.69 -13.10 -14.53
N ARG A 150 9.36 -14.19 -14.18
CA ARG A 150 10.72 -14.51 -14.64
C ARG A 150 10.76 -15.85 -15.34
N LYS A 151 11.49 -15.90 -16.46
CA LYS A 151 11.93 -17.16 -17.06
C LYS A 151 13.10 -17.70 -16.23
N LEU A 152 12.97 -18.93 -15.73
CA LEU A 152 13.98 -19.63 -14.93
C LEU A 152 14.43 -20.89 -15.67
N ARG A 153 15.46 -21.58 -15.14
CA ARG A 153 16.01 -22.79 -15.75
C ARG A 153 15.11 -24.01 -15.48
N ILE A 154 14.71 -24.22 -14.21
CA ILE A 154 13.76 -25.26 -13.75
C ILE A 154 13.06 -24.76 -12.47
N PRO A 155 11.71 -24.71 -12.40
CA PRO A 155 10.76 -24.74 -13.51
C PRO A 155 10.96 -23.54 -14.46
N PRO A 156 10.46 -23.59 -15.71
CA PRO A 156 10.78 -22.60 -16.73
C PRO A 156 10.23 -21.20 -16.42
N PHE A 157 9.18 -21.11 -15.60
CA PHE A 157 8.54 -19.85 -15.27
C PHE A 157 8.32 -19.72 -13.76
N SER A 158 8.54 -18.51 -13.25
CA SER A 158 8.25 -18.16 -11.87
C SER A 158 7.53 -16.84 -11.78
N LEU A 159 6.37 -16.89 -11.14
CA LEU A 159 5.56 -15.74 -10.76
C LEU A 159 5.87 -15.42 -9.30
N ARG A 160 6.59 -14.33 -9.06
CA ARG A 160 7.01 -13.90 -7.72
C ARG A 160 6.13 -12.77 -7.24
N ILE A 161 5.41 -13.01 -6.15
CA ILE A 161 4.43 -12.07 -5.58
C ILE A 161 4.96 -11.62 -4.20
N PRO A 162 4.99 -10.30 -3.91
CA PRO A 162 5.26 -9.83 -2.55
C PRO A 162 4.32 -10.47 -1.53
N PRO A 163 4.79 -10.74 -0.30
CA PRO A 163 3.89 -11.20 0.77
C PRO A 163 2.84 -10.13 1.06
N ILE A 164 1.59 -10.53 1.22
CA ILE A 164 0.48 -9.63 1.49
C ILE A 164 -0.25 -10.11 2.75
N PRO A 165 -0.39 -9.26 3.77
CA PRO A 165 -1.28 -9.55 4.89
C PRO A 165 -2.75 -9.46 4.43
N ILE A 166 -3.54 -10.48 4.76
CA ILE A 166 -4.99 -10.42 4.74
C ILE A 166 -5.42 -9.99 6.13
N ASP A 167 -5.40 -8.68 6.35
CA ASP A 167 -5.95 -8.01 7.52
C ASP A 167 -6.87 -6.86 7.09
N ASP A 168 -7.60 -6.31 8.06
CA ASP A 168 -8.58 -5.25 7.80
C ASP A 168 -7.91 -3.97 7.28
N LEU A 169 -6.71 -3.65 7.76
CA LEU A 169 -5.96 -2.47 7.33
C LEU A 169 -5.56 -2.55 5.85
N THR A 170 -4.92 -3.66 5.44
CA THR A 170 -4.49 -3.87 4.06
C THR A 170 -5.68 -3.89 3.13
N SER A 171 -6.78 -4.54 3.55
CA SER A 171 -8.03 -4.59 2.80
C SER A 171 -8.64 -3.19 2.62
N ALA A 172 -8.72 -2.40 3.69
CA ALA A 172 -9.25 -1.04 3.65
C ALA A 172 -8.42 -0.13 2.72
N ILE A 173 -7.10 -0.18 2.83
CA ILE A 173 -6.19 0.61 1.98
C ILE A 173 -6.36 0.24 0.50
N LEU A 174 -6.39 -1.06 0.18
CA LEU A 174 -6.57 -1.52 -1.20
C LEU A 174 -7.91 -1.07 -1.78
N VAL A 175 -9.00 -1.16 -1.00
CA VAL A 175 -10.32 -0.68 -1.41
C VAL A 175 -10.28 0.83 -1.67
N HIS A 176 -9.71 1.63 -0.78
CA HIS A 176 -9.63 3.08 -0.97
C HIS A 176 -8.77 3.48 -2.17
N CYS A 177 -7.68 2.76 -2.43
CA CYS A 177 -6.87 2.95 -3.64
C CYS A 177 -7.66 2.62 -4.92
N VAL A 178 -8.44 1.53 -4.94
CA VAL A 178 -9.30 1.18 -6.08
C VAL A 178 -10.40 2.23 -6.28
N THR A 179 -11.05 2.69 -5.21
CA THR A 179 -12.06 3.75 -5.29
C THR A 179 -11.47 5.03 -5.85
N LEU A 180 -10.25 5.42 -5.42
CA LEU A 180 -9.55 6.58 -5.97
C LEU A 180 -9.29 6.43 -7.48
N GLU A 181 -8.88 5.25 -7.94
CA GLU A 181 -8.70 4.96 -9.37
C GLU A 181 -10.00 5.07 -10.18
N GLN A 182 -11.14 4.73 -9.57
CA GLN A 182 -12.45 4.80 -10.21
C GLN A 182 -13.01 6.22 -10.26
N CYS A 183 -12.72 7.05 -9.24
CA CYS A 183 -13.17 8.44 -9.19
C CYS A 183 -12.37 9.38 -10.13
N LEU A 184 -11.18 8.99 -10.56
CA LEU A 184 -10.29 9.85 -11.36
C LEU A 184 -10.29 9.48 -12.86
N ILE A 185 -10.80 10.41 -13.67
CA ILE A 185 -10.72 10.35 -15.13
C ILE A 185 -9.24 10.51 -15.52
N ASN A 186 -8.62 9.51 -16.15
CA ASN A 186 -7.20 9.44 -16.56
C ASN A 186 -6.18 8.96 -15.51
N THR A 187 -6.60 8.18 -14.51
CA THR A 187 -5.67 7.52 -13.59
C THR A 187 -5.34 6.09 -14.01
N CYS A 188 -4.07 5.67 -13.86
CA CYS A 188 -3.66 4.28 -14.07
C CYS A 188 -4.38 3.35 -13.10
N LYS A 189 -4.90 2.21 -13.59
CA LYS A 189 -5.72 1.26 -12.82
C LYS A 189 -4.90 0.14 -12.18
N HIS A 190 -3.76 0.46 -11.55
CA HIS A 190 -2.81 -0.53 -11.04
C HIS A 190 -3.39 -1.33 -9.86
N PHE A 191 -4.07 -0.68 -8.93
CA PHE A 191 -4.68 -1.35 -7.78
C PHE A 191 -5.87 -2.20 -8.22
N THR A 192 -6.67 -1.68 -9.15
CA THR A 192 -7.76 -2.45 -9.78
C THR A 192 -7.21 -3.70 -10.48
N ALA A 193 -6.14 -3.56 -11.27
CA ALA A 193 -5.46 -4.67 -11.94
C ALA A 193 -4.99 -5.73 -10.93
N TYR A 194 -4.39 -5.26 -9.85
CA TYR A 194 -3.85 -6.10 -8.81
C TYR A 194 -4.93 -6.87 -8.05
N ILE A 195 -6.04 -6.21 -7.67
CA ILE A 195 -7.17 -6.89 -7.02
C ILE A 195 -7.79 -7.93 -7.94
N LEU A 196 -7.99 -7.61 -9.21
CA LEU A 196 -8.51 -8.58 -10.20
C LEU A 196 -7.54 -9.77 -10.37
N PHE A 197 -6.24 -9.49 -10.45
CA PHE A 197 -5.20 -10.52 -10.53
C PHE A 197 -5.22 -11.45 -9.31
N MET A 198 -5.25 -10.88 -8.11
CA MET A 198 -5.30 -11.65 -6.86
C MET A 198 -6.59 -12.47 -6.75
N ASN A 199 -7.73 -11.90 -7.17
CA ASN A 199 -9.02 -12.60 -7.24
C ASN A 199 -8.99 -13.77 -8.23
N CYS A 200 -8.29 -13.63 -9.37
CA CYS A 200 -8.08 -14.74 -10.30
C CYS A 200 -7.21 -15.86 -9.72
N LEU A 201 -6.20 -15.53 -8.90
CA LEU A 201 -5.35 -16.52 -8.26
C LEU A 201 -6.08 -17.29 -7.16
N MET A 202 -6.93 -16.61 -6.37
CA MET A 202 -7.62 -17.13 -5.19
C MET A 202 -9.07 -17.55 -5.45
N ARG A 203 -9.36 -18.20 -6.58
CA ARG A 203 -10.75 -18.52 -6.95
C ARG A 203 -11.41 -19.59 -6.09
N GLN A 204 -10.64 -20.43 -5.40
CA GLN A 204 -11.15 -21.49 -4.53
C GLN A 204 -10.37 -21.51 -3.20
N PRO A 205 -10.93 -22.09 -2.12
CA PRO A 205 -10.25 -22.19 -0.83
C PRO A 205 -8.89 -22.89 -0.91
N GLU A 206 -8.74 -23.89 -1.77
CA GLU A 206 -7.48 -24.62 -1.92
C GLU A 206 -6.40 -23.76 -2.58
N ASP A 207 -6.77 -22.77 -3.38
CA ASP A 207 -5.83 -21.80 -3.95
C ASP A 207 -5.33 -20.83 -2.87
N VAL A 208 -6.20 -20.42 -1.93
CA VAL A 208 -5.82 -19.58 -0.78
C VAL A 208 -4.83 -20.33 0.11
N GLU A 209 -5.14 -21.59 0.44
CA GLU A 209 -4.25 -22.43 1.25
C GLU A 209 -2.90 -22.63 0.55
N PHE A 210 -2.91 -22.88 -0.75
CA PHE A 210 -1.69 -23.01 -1.54
C PHE A 210 -0.81 -21.74 -1.47
N LEU A 211 -1.40 -20.55 -1.61
CA LEU A 211 -0.68 -19.28 -1.51
C LEU A 211 -0.19 -18.98 -0.09
N ARG A 212 -0.91 -19.46 0.93
CA ARG A 212 -0.49 -19.38 2.34
C ARG A 212 0.74 -20.24 2.59
N VAL A 213 0.75 -21.50 2.14
CA VAL A 213 1.93 -22.39 2.21
C VAL A 213 3.12 -21.79 1.47
N ALA A 214 2.88 -21.13 0.33
CA ALA A 214 3.90 -20.41 -0.42
C ALA A 214 4.39 -19.11 0.25
N ASN A 215 3.83 -18.73 1.41
CA ASN A 215 4.09 -17.48 2.14
C ASN A 215 3.87 -16.22 1.29
N ILE A 216 2.97 -16.29 0.31
CA ILE A 216 2.53 -15.15 -0.50
C ILE A 216 1.41 -14.40 0.24
N ILE A 217 0.62 -15.13 1.03
CA ILE A 217 -0.46 -14.60 1.83
C ILE A 217 -0.18 -14.91 3.30
N THR A 218 -0.38 -13.91 4.17
CA THR A 218 -0.25 -14.04 5.63
C THR A 218 -1.53 -13.53 6.30
N GLY A 219 -1.84 -13.95 7.53
CA GLY A 219 -2.86 -13.25 8.35
C GLY A 219 -4.25 -13.89 8.48
N ILE A 220 -4.52 -15.09 7.94
CA ILE A 220 -5.71 -15.83 8.37
C ILE A 220 -5.33 -16.57 9.67
N HIS A 221 -5.56 -15.94 10.81
CA HIS A 221 -5.74 -16.74 12.03
C HIS A 221 -6.94 -17.67 11.77
N PRO A 222 -6.81 -19.00 11.96
CA PRO A 222 -8.00 -19.82 11.96
C PRO A 222 -8.94 -19.29 13.03
N LEU A 223 -10.19 -19.06 12.65
CA LEU A 223 -11.31 -19.03 13.59
C LEU A 223 -11.34 -20.40 14.30
N ASN A 224 -10.60 -20.52 15.38
CA ASN A 224 -10.66 -21.58 16.38
C ASN A 224 -10.78 -20.84 17.71
N SER A 225 -11.78 -21.00 18.56
CA SER A 225 -12.95 -21.88 18.65
C SER A 225 -13.78 -21.39 19.83
#